data_AF-G1L5U0-F1
#
_entry.id   AF-G1L5U0-F1
#
_cell.length_a   1.000
_cell.length_b   1.000
_cell.length_c   1.000
_cell.angle_alpha   90.00
_cell.angle_beta   90.00
_cell.angle_gamma   90.00
#
_symmetry.space_group_name_H-M   'P 1'
#
loop_
_entity.id
_entity.type
_entity.pdbx_description
1 polymer ?
#
loop_
_entity_poly.entity_id
_entity_poly.type
_entity_poly.pdbx_seq_one_letter_code
_entity_poly.pdbx_strand_id
1 'polypeptide(L)'
;MIERQRLELRQQELRARYNLSQGGYEELERVVLRLKPHKAGVQWRFAGSFYFAITVITTIGYGHAAPSTDGGKVFCMFYALLGIPLTLVMFQSLGERINTFVKYLLHRAKRGLGMRRADVSMANMVLIGFFSCISTLCIGAAAFSYYEHWTFFQAYYYCFITLTTIGFGDYVALQKDQALQTQPQYVAFSFVYILTGLTVIGAFLNLVVLRFMTMNAEDEKHHPPLLLRSEGTSCSV
;
A
#
# COMPACT_ATOMS: atom_id res chain seq x y z
N MET A 1 -27.93 -6.49 -5.33
CA MET A 1 -29.05 -7.41 -5.67
C MET A 1 -29.28 -7.51 -7.18
N ILE A 2 -29.29 -6.40 -7.93
CA ILE A 2 -29.54 -6.38 -9.38
C ILE A 2 -28.47 -7.11 -10.22
N GLU A 3 -27.18 -6.94 -9.90
CA GLU A 3 -26.09 -7.54 -10.69
C GLU A 3 -26.08 -9.08 -10.62
N ARG A 4 -26.32 -9.63 -9.42
CA ARG A 4 -26.44 -11.08 -9.22
C ARG A 4 -27.57 -11.67 -10.07
N GLN A 5 -28.75 -11.07 -10.05
CA GLN A 5 -29.88 -11.52 -10.86
C GLN A 5 -29.56 -11.47 -12.37
N ARG A 6 -28.87 -10.40 -12.82
CA ARG A 6 -28.44 -10.27 -14.22
C ARG A 6 -27.46 -11.38 -14.62
N LEU A 7 -26.51 -11.72 -13.74
CA LEU A 7 -25.54 -12.79 -13.99
C LEU A 7 -26.20 -14.18 -13.99
N GLU A 8 -27.13 -14.43 -13.08
CA GLU A 8 -27.91 -15.68 -13.03
C GLU A 8 -28.76 -15.87 -14.29
N LEU A 9 -29.43 -14.82 -14.78
CA LEU A 9 -30.16 -14.86 -16.05
C LEU A 9 -29.22 -15.15 -17.24
N ARG A 10 -28.10 -14.43 -17.33
CA ARG A 10 -27.10 -14.62 -18.39
C ARG A 10 -26.50 -16.04 -18.35
N GLN A 11 -26.28 -16.58 -17.15
CA GLN A 11 -25.81 -17.94 -16.96
C GLN A 11 -26.82 -18.96 -17.53
N GLN A 12 -28.10 -18.80 -17.23
CA GLN A 12 -29.16 -19.67 -17.76
C GLN A 12 -29.26 -19.58 -19.28
N GLU A 13 -29.23 -18.37 -19.84
CA GLU A 13 -29.24 -18.13 -21.29
C GLU A 13 -28.06 -18.82 -21.99
N LEU A 14 -26.85 -18.70 -21.44
CA LEU A 14 -25.65 -19.32 -22.00
C LEU A 14 -25.70 -20.84 -21.89
N ARG A 15 -26.16 -21.38 -20.75
CA ARG A 15 -26.32 -22.83 -20.58
C ARG A 15 -27.29 -23.42 -21.60
N ALA A 16 -28.42 -22.76 -21.84
CA ALA A 16 -29.39 -23.18 -22.84
C ALA A 16 -28.84 -23.05 -24.27
N ARG A 17 -28.20 -21.91 -24.60
CA ARG A 17 -27.65 -21.64 -25.95
C ARG A 17 -26.60 -22.67 -26.39
N TYR A 18 -25.77 -23.14 -25.46
CA TYR A 18 -24.67 -24.07 -25.75
C TYR A 18 -24.94 -25.52 -25.29
N ASN A 19 -26.20 -25.85 -24.95
CA ASN A 19 -26.59 -27.19 -24.49
C ASN A 19 -25.71 -27.75 -23.35
N LEU A 20 -25.40 -26.91 -22.34
CA LEU A 20 -24.57 -27.29 -21.19
C LEU A 20 -25.41 -27.93 -20.09
N SER A 21 -25.10 -29.18 -19.74
CA SER A 21 -25.60 -29.84 -18.53
C SER A 21 -25.08 -29.13 -17.27
N GLN A 22 -25.71 -29.38 -16.11
CA GLN A 22 -25.25 -28.82 -14.82
C GLN A 22 -23.78 -29.18 -14.54
N GLY A 23 -23.42 -30.46 -14.65
CA GLY A 23 -22.05 -30.92 -14.43
C GLY A 23 -21.04 -30.38 -15.44
N GLY A 24 -21.44 -30.25 -16.71
CA GLY A 24 -20.59 -29.65 -17.75
C GLY A 24 -20.31 -28.16 -17.50
N TYR A 25 -21.29 -27.43 -16.98
CA TYR A 25 -21.10 -26.04 -16.57
C TYR A 25 -20.14 -25.92 -15.38
N GLU A 26 -20.29 -26.76 -14.35
CA GLU A 26 -19.43 -26.74 -13.16
C GLU A 26 -17.97 -27.08 -13.49
N GLU A 27 -17.74 -28.02 -14.41
CA GLU A 27 -16.39 -28.33 -14.88
C GLU A 27 -15.77 -27.14 -15.64
N LEU A 28 -16.53 -26.53 -16.54
CA LEU A 28 -16.09 -25.35 -17.29
C LEU A 28 -15.81 -24.17 -16.35
N GLU A 29 -16.66 -23.95 -15.36
CA GLU A 29 -16.48 -22.93 -14.33
C GLU A 29 -15.17 -23.16 -13.56
N ARG A 30 -14.89 -24.40 -13.14
CA ARG A 30 -13.64 -24.76 -12.46
C ARG A 30 -12.40 -24.45 -13.31
N VAL A 31 -12.44 -24.77 -14.60
CA VAL A 31 -11.34 -24.49 -15.54
C VAL A 31 -11.17 -22.98 -15.72
N VAL A 32 -12.25 -22.23 -15.93
CA VAL A 32 -12.22 -20.78 -16.10
C VAL A 32 -11.65 -20.08 -14.86
N LEU A 33 -12.04 -20.52 -13.66
CA LEU A 33 -11.53 -19.99 -12.40
C LEU A 33 -10.03 -20.28 -12.23
N ARG A 34 -9.56 -21.49 -12.55
CA ARG A 34 -8.13 -21.84 -12.50
C ARG A 34 -7.29 -21.10 -13.54
N LEU A 35 -7.86 -20.77 -14.70
CA LEU A 35 -7.17 -20.03 -15.76
C LEU A 35 -7.05 -18.53 -15.46
N LYS A 36 -7.86 -17.96 -14.56
CA LYS A 36 -7.88 -16.52 -14.26
C LYS A 36 -6.50 -15.91 -14.00
N PRO A 37 -5.64 -16.43 -13.11
CA PRO A 37 -4.29 -15.88 -12.88
C PRO A 37 -3.34 -16.04 -14.08
N HIS A 38 -3.57 -17.05 -14.94
CA HIS A 38 -2.76 -17.30 -16.14
C HIS A 38 -3.14 -16.40 -17.32
N LYS A 39 -4.36 -15.82 -17.33
CA LYS A 39 -4.81 -14.89 -18.39
C LYS A 39 -3.97 -13.61 -18.46
N ALA A 40 -3.44 -13.17 -17.33
CA ALA A 40 -2.56 -11.99 -17.26
C ALA A 40 -1.12 -12.27 -17.74
N GLY A 41 -0.82 -13.51 -18.15
CA GLY A 41 0.50 -13.92 -18.65
C GLY A 41 1.37 -14.59 -17.58
N VAL A 42 2.68 -14.61 -17.83
CA VAL A 42 3.65 -15.29 -16.96
C VAL A 42 3.98 -14.43 -15.73
N GLN A 43 3.39 -14.79 -14.59
CA GLN A 43 3.54 -14.06 -13.32
C GLN A 43 4.83 -14.40 -12.53
N TRP A 44 5.46 -15.54 -12.79
CA TRP A 44 6.57 -16.06 -11.96
C TRP A 44 7.94 -16.03 -12.64
N ARG A 45 8.15 -15.10 -13.58
CA ARG A 45 9.50 -14.69 -14.02
C ARG A 45 10.04 -13.59 -13.12
N PHE A 46 11.27 -13.12 -13.37
CA PHE A 46 11.94 -12.14 -12.51
C PHE A 46 11.08 -10.91 -12.18
N ALA A 47 10.52 -10.23 -13.19
CA ALA A 47 9.70 -9.02 -12.99
C ALA A 47 8.46 -9.29 -12.11
N GLY A 48 7.72 -10.36 -12.38
CA GLY A 48 6.53 -10.70 -11.59
C GLY A 48 6.87 -11.23 -10.20
N SER A 49 7.99 -11.94 -10.04
CA SER A 49 8.50 -12.39 -8.73
C SER A 49 8.97 -11.21 -7.88
N PHE A 50 9.60 -10.21 -8.50
CA PHE A 50 9.98 -8.96 -7.84
C PHE A 50 8.75 -8.13 -7.46
N TYR A 51 7.73 -8.07 -8.32
CA TYR A 51 6.47 -7.42 -8.00
C TYR A 51 5.78 -8.09 -6.81
N PHE A 52 5.73 -9.43 -6.79
CA PHE A 52 5.25 -10.22 -5.65
C PHE A 52 6.08 -9.97 -4.38
N ALA A 53 7.41 -9.91 -4.50
CA ALA A 53 8.28 -9.63 -3.36
C ALA A 53 7.99 -8.24 -2.74
N ILE A 54 7.75 -7.22 -3.58
CA ILE A 54 7.32 -5.89 -3.13
C ILE A 54 5.99 -6.01 -2.38
N THR A 55 4.96 -6.63 -2.98
CA THR A 55 3.61 -6.68 -2.38
C THR A 55 3.57 -7.41 -1.04
N VAL A 56 4.47 -8.37 -0.82
CA VAL A 56 4.61 -9.08 0.47
C VAL A 56 5.25 -8.18 1.53
N ILE A 57 6.42 -7.60 1.26
CA ILE A 57 7.15 -6.82 2.29
C ILE A 57 6.50 -5.47 2.59
N THR A 58 5.77 -4.90 1.62
CA THR A 58 5.00 -3.66 1.81
C THR A 58 3.58 -3.92 2.31
N THR A 59 3.22 -5.18 2.59
CA THR A 59 1.91 -5.61 3.09
C THR A 59 0.71 -5.22 2.21
N ILE A 60 0.94 -4.87 0.93
CA ILE A 60 -0.15 -4.53 0.00
C ILE A 60 -0.94 -5.79 -0.36
N GLY A 61 -0.25 -6.88 -0.72
CA GLY A 61 -0.89 -8.21 -0.83
C GLY A 61 -2.08 -8.36 -1.79
N TYR A 62 -2.07 -7.78 -3.00
CA TYR A 62 -3.20 -7.85 -3.96
C TYR A 62 -3.81 -9.23 -4.25
N GLY A 63 -3.06 -10.33 -4.05
CA GLY A 63 -3.54 -11.69 -4.33
C GLY A 63 -3.65 -12.09 -5.80
N HIS A 64 -3.26 -11.22 -6.75
CA HIS A 64 -3.24 -11.56 -8.19
C HIS A 64 -2.25 -12.68 -8.52
N ALA A 65 -1.16 -12.78 -7.76
CA ALA A 65 -0.21 -13.88 -7.77
C ALA A 65 0.06 -14.32 -6.33
N ALA A 66 -0.10 -15.62 -6.07
CA ALA A 66 0.13 -16.23 -4.76
C ALA A 66 0.89 -17.56 -4.93
N PRO A 67 1.77 -17.94 -3.98
CA PRO A 67 2.55 -19.16 -4.09
C PRO A 67 1.63 -20.39 -4.11
N SER A 68 1.65 -21.12 -5.22
CA SER A 68 0.83 -22.32 -5.40
C SER A 68 1.45 -23.56 -4.74
N THR A 69 2.78 -23.59 -4.57
CA THR A 69 3.52 -24.70 -3.99
C THR A 69 3.68 -24.55 -2.48
N ASP A 70 3.71 -25.66 -1.76
CA ASP A 70 3.85 -25.63 -0.30
C ASP A 70 5.22 -25.09 0.13
N GLY A 71 6.29 -25.41 -0.59
CA GLY A 71 7.60 -24.80 -0.37
C GLY A 71 7.60 -23.28 -0.59
N GLY A 72 6.91 -22.78 -1.61
CA GLY A 72 6.76 -21.35 -1.86
C GLY A 72 5.98 -20.62 -0.76
N LYS A 73 4.94 -21.26 -0.20
CA LYS A 73 4.19 -20.74 0.96
C LYS A 73 5.06 -20.66 2.20
N VAL A 74 5.83 -21.72 2.50
CA VAL A 74 6.77 -21.73 3.63
C VAL A 74 7.80 -20.63 3.50
N PHE A 75 8.44 -20.50 2.33
CA PHE A 75 9.36 -19.40 2.04
C PHE A 75 8.69 -18.02 2.24
N CYS A 76 7.48 -17.83 1.72
CA CYS A 76 6.74 -16.57 1.86
C CYS A 76 6.49 -16.20 3.33
N MET A 77 6.20 -17.17 4.21
CA MET A 77 6.01 -16.93 5.64
C MET A 77 7.28 -16.40 6.30
N PHE A 78 8.44 -17.03 6.07
CA PHE A 78 9.72 -16.55 6.62
C PHE A 78 10.17 -15.22 6.00
N TYR A 79 9.93 -15.04 4.70
CA TYR A 79 10.25 -13.81 3.99
C TYR A 79 9.45 -12.62 4.52
N ALA A 80 8.14 -12.79 4.76
CA ALA A 80 7.29 -11.76 5.36
C ALA A 80 7.70 -11.43 6.80
N LEU A 81 8.03 -12.45 7.61
CA LEU A 81 8.42 -12.29 9.01
C LEU A 81 9.62 -11.34 9.19
N LEU A 82 10.62 -11.44 8.32
CA LEU A 82 11.81 -10.58 8.36
C LEU A 82 11.66 -9.31 7.50
N GLY A 83 11.00 -9.42 6.36
CA GLY A 83 10.86 -8.35 5.39
C GLY A 83 9.98 -7.20 5.87
N ILE A 84 8.82 -7.50 6.48
CA ILE A 84 7.88 -6.46 6.91
C ILE A 84 8.51 -5.53 7.96
N PRO A 85 9.13 -6.02 9.06
CA PRO A 85 9.80 -5.16 10.03
C PRO A 85 10.90 -4.29 9.40
N LEU A 86 11.73 -4.89 8.54
CA LEU A 86 12.80 -4.17 7.84
C LEU A 86 12.25 -3.05 6.95
N THR A 87 11.20 -3.34 6.17
CA THR A 87 10.54 -2.38 5.28
C THR A 87 9.87 -1.25 6.05
N LEU A 88 9.22 -1.54 7.19
CA LEU A 88 8.65 -0.52 8.06
C LEU A 88 9.72 0.43 8.60
N VAL A 89 10.82 -0.09 9.15
CA VAL A 89 11.94 0.73 9.65
C VAL A 89 12.57 1.55 8.52
N MET A 90 12.73 0.96 7.34
CA MET A 90 13.24 1.66 6.15
C MET A 90 12.36 2.84 5.77
N PHE A 91 11.04 2.66 5.65
CA PHE A 91 10.14 3.75 5.28
C PHE A 91 10.05 4.85 6.35
N GLN A 92 10.09 4.48 7.64
CA GLN A 92 10.15 5.46 8.72
C GLN A 92 11.43 6.32 8.63
N SER A 93 12.59 5.66 8.46
CA SER A 93 13.89 6.32 8.34
C SER A 93 13.97 7.23 7.11
N LEU A 94 13.48 6.77 5.96
CA LEU A 94 13.42 7.56 4.74
C LEU A 94 12.44 8.73 4.88
N GLY A 95 11.27 8.49 5.47
CA GLY A 95 10.26 9.52 5.70
C GLY A 95 10.74 10.65 6.60
N GLU A 96 11.48 10.34 7.67
CA GLU A 96 12.10 11.33 8.54
C GLU A 96 13.12 12.21 7.80
N ARG A 97 13.96 11.59 6.94
CA ARG A 97 14.92 12.30 6.11
C ARG A 97 14.22 13.23 5.12
N ILE A 98 13.14 12.78 4.47
CA ILE A 98 12.33 13.62 3.58
C ILE A 98 11.73 14.79 4.35
N ASN A 99 11.13 14.56 5.52
CA ASN A 99 10.55 15.63 6.34
C ASN A 99 11.62 16.66 6.76
N THR A 100 12.80 16.21 7.16
CA THR A 100 13.94 17.09 7.49
C THR A 100 14.40 17.90 6.29
N PHE A 101 14.49 17.27 5.12
CA PHE A 101 14.84 17.93 3.87
C PHE A 101 13.80 18.98 3.45
N VAL A 102 12.51 18.67 3.52
CA VAL A 102 11.41 19.60 3.25
C VAL A 102 11.45 20.77 4.23
N LYS A 103 11.69 20.53 5.52
CA LYS A 103 11.85 21.58 6.53
C LYS A 103 13.01 22.51 6.20
N TYR A 104 14.15 21.96 5.79
CA TYR A 104 15.32 22.73 5.36
C TYR A 104 15.02 23.58 4.12
N LEU A 105 14.38 23.00 3.09
CA LEU A 105 13.97 23.72 1.89
C LEU A 105 13.00 24.86 2.20
N LEU A 106 11.99 24.61 3.03
CA LEU A 106 11.01 25.63 3.41
C LEU A 106 11.65 26.75 4.21
N HIS A 107 12.56 26.43 5.13
CA HIS A 107 13.31 27.43 5.88
C HIS A 107 14.16 28.31 4.94
N ARG A 108 14.87 27.69 3.98
CA ARG A 108 15.66 28.41 2.98
C ARG A 108 14.79 29.29 2.08
N ALA A 109 13.62 28.80 1.65
CA ALA A 109 12.66 29.55 0.84
C ALA A 109 12.11 30.76 1.60
N LYS A 110 11.68 30.60 2.87
CA LYS A 110 11.21 31.71 3.71
C LYS A 110 12.28 32.78 3.92
N ARG A 111 13.54 32.37 4.12
CA ARG A 111 14.67 33.29 4.24
C ARG A 111 14.97 34.02 2.94
N GLY A 112 14.90 33.34 1.79
CA GLY A 112 15.05 33.94 0.46
C GLY A 112 13.95 34.94 0.12
N LEU A 113 12.72 34.70 0.59
CA LEU A 113 11.57 35.60 0.45
C LEU A 113 11.57 36.77 1.45
N GLY A 114 12.60 36.90 2.29
CA GLY A 114 12.74 38.03 3.24
C GLY A 114 11.77 38.01 4.42
N MET A 115 11.19 36.85 4.76
CA MET A 115 10.24 36.75 5.87
C MET A 115 10.93 36.95 7.22
N ARG A 116 10.43 37.89 8.04
CA ARG A 116 10.95 38.23 9.37
C ARG A 116 10.93 37.07 10.39
N ARG A 117 10.06 36.08 10.20
CA ARG A 117 9.99 34.83 10.99
C ARG A 117 10.18 33.63 10.07
N ALA A 118 11.39 33.07 10.04
CA ALA A 118 11.75 31.94 9.18
C ALA A 118 11.46 30.56 9.83
N ASP A 119 10.80 30.53 10.99
CA ASP A 119 10.48 29.28 11.67
C ASP A 119 9.44 28.46 10.89
N VAL A 120 9.71 27.16 10.81
CA VAL A 120 8.84 26.19 10.17
C VAL A 120 7.98 25.53 11.24
N SER A 121 6.76 26.07 11.43
CA SER A 121 5.75 25.45 12.29
C SER A 121 5.33 24.07 11.77
N MET A 122 4.95 23.18 12.69
CA MET A 122 4.38 21.87 12.36
C MET A 122 3.14 21.97 11.45
N ALA A 123 2.31 23.00 11.61
CA ALA A 123 1.14 23.20 10.75
C ALA A 123 1.54 23.33 9.27
N ASN A 124 2.66 24.00 8.96
CA ASN A 124 3.17 24.11 7.60
C ASN A 124 3.64 22.75 7.06
N MET A 125 4.30 21.95 7.91
CA MET A 125 4.77 20.61 7.54
C MET A 125 3.60 19.67 7.25
N VAL A 126 2.57 19.69 8.09
CA VAL A 126 1.35 18.88 7.89
C VAL A 126 0.63 19.28 6.61
N LEU A 127 0.51 20.59 6.34
CA LEU A 127 -0.11 21.09 5.11
C LEU A 127 0.67 20.65 3.86
N ILE A 128 2.00 20.78 3.86
CA ILE A 128 2.85 20.33 2.75
C ILE A 128 2.76 18.82 2.56
N GLY A 129 2.79 18.05 3.65
CA GLY A 129 2.64 16.60 3.61
C GLY A 129 1.30 16.18 3.01
N PHE A 130 0.21 16.83 3.42
CA PHE A 130 -1.13 16.57 2.88
C PHE A 130 -1.21 16.84 1.37
N PHE A 131 -0.70 17.99 0.91
CA PHE A 131 -0.63 18.29 -0.51
C PHE A 131 0.29 17.32 -1.27
N SER A 132 1.42 16.91 -0.68
CA SER A 132 2.33 15.93 -1.28
C SER A 132 1.66 14.56 -1.46
N CYS A 133 0.87 14.10 -0.50
CA CYS A 133 0.06 12.88 -0.62
C CYS A 133 -0.94 12.99 -1.78
N ILE A 134 -1.71 14.09 -1.84
CA ILE A 134 -2.68 14.32 -2.93
C ILE A 134 -1.97 14.37 -4.29
N SER A 135 -0.87 15.12 -4.40
CA SER A 135 -0.10 15.21 -5.64
C SER A 135 0.41 13.84 -6.09
N THR A 136 0.89 13.01 -5.16
CA THR A 136 1.35 11.64 -5.46
C THR A 136 0.20 10.80 -6.04
N LEU A 137 -0.98 10.83 -5.41
CA LEU A 137 -2.16 10.12 -5.89
C LEU A 137 -2.62 10.61 -7.27
N CYS A 138 -2.62 11.93 -7.51
CA CYS A 138 -2.99 12.51 -8.80
C CYS A 138 -2.01 12.14 -9.91
N ILE A 139 -0.69 12.17 -9.64
CA ILE A 139 0.35 11.80 -10.61
C ILE A 139 0.22 10.32 -10.97
N GLY A 140 0.05 9.45 -9.97
CA GLY A 140 -0.21 8.03 -10.19
C GLY A 140 -1.49 7.80 -10.99
N ALA A 141 -2.58 8.45 -10.61
CA ALA A 141 -3.86 8.33 -11.31
C ALA A 141 -3.74 8.71 -12.79
N ALA A 142 -3.04 9.81 -13.10
CA ALA A 142 -2.80 10.23 -14.48
C ALA A 142 -2.03 9.16 -15.26
N ALA A 143 -0.91 8.67 -14.70
CA ALA A 143 -0.08 7.65 -15.35
C ALA A 143 -0.83 6.31 -15.54
N PHE A 144 -1.45 5.77 -14.49
CA PHE A 144 -2.14 4.47 -14.57
C PHE A 144 -3.42 4.55 -15.40
N SER A 145 -4.12 5.69 -15.43
CA SER A 145 -5.26 5.86 -16.34
C SER A 145 -4.84 5.75 -17.81
N TYR A 146 -3.66 6.30 -18.14
CA TYR A 146 -3.08 6.21 -19.48
C TYR A 146 -2.60 4.80 -19.84
N TYR A 147 -1.79 4.16 -18.98
CA TYR A 147 -1.20 2.84 -19.26
C TYR A 147 -2.21 1.69 -19.17
N GLU A 148 -3.13 1.70 -18.19
CA GLU A 148 -4.09 0.61 -17.98
C GLU A 148 -5.43 0.85 -18.67
N HIS A 149 -5.59 1.98 -19.36
CA HIS A 149 -6.86 2.40 -19.97
C HIS A 149 -8.03 2.40 -18.97
N TRP A 150 -7.77 2.86 -17.76
CA TRP A 150 -8.77 3.06 -16.71
C TRP A 150 -9.28 4.50 -16.73
N THR A 151 -10.46 4.73 -16.13
CA THR A 151 -10.86 6.11 -15.83
C THR A 151 -9.94 6.72 -14.78
N PHE A 152 -9.80 8.05 -14.76
CA PHE A 152 -8.97 8.73 -13.76
C PHE A 152 -9.39 8.36 -12.33
N PHE A 153 -10.70 8.24 -12.07
CA PHE A 153 -11.21 7.85 -10.75
C PHE A 153 -10.81 6.41 -10.37
N GLN A 154 -10.91 5.46 -11.29
CA GLN A 154 -10.46 4.08 -11.05
C GLN A 154 -8.95 4.02 -10.76
N ALA A 155 -8.15 4.77 -11.51
CA ALA A 155 -6.71 4.86 -11.31
C ALA A 155 -6.35 5.55 -9.98
N TYR A 156 -7.09 6.59 -9.60
CA TYR A 156 -6.93 7.28 -8.31
C TYR A 156 -7.29 6.36 -7.14
N TYR A 157 -8.41 5.64 -7.24
CA TYR A 157 -8.81 4.62 -6.27
C TYR A 157 -7.75 3.51 -6.14
N TYR A 158 -7.24 2.99 -7.26
CA TYR A 158 -6.14 2.04 -7.28
C TYR A 158 -4.92 2.59 -6.52
N CYS A 159 -4.48 3.81 -6.84
CA CYS A 159 -3.34 4.44 -6.15
C CYS A 159 -3.59 4.58 -4.65
N PHE A 160 -4.78 4.99 -4.24
CA PHE A 160 -5.13 5.14 -2.83
C PHE A 160 -5.08 3.78 -2.09
N ILE A 161 -5.76 2.76 -2.59
CA ILE A 161 -5.79 1.40 -2.00
C ILE A 161 -4.40 0.76 -1.98
N THR A 162 -3.57 1.06 -2.99
CA THR A 162 -2.18 0.61 -3.08
C THR A 162 -1.30 1.26 -2.00
N LEU A 163 -1.27 2.59 -1.94
CA LEU A 163 -0.37 3.33 -1.07
C LEU A 163 -0.81 3.32 0.41
N THR A 164 -2.06 2.98 0.67
CA THR A 164 -2.56 2.69 2.04
C THR A 164 -2.35 1.23 2.44
N THR A 165 -1.73 0.42 1.59
CA THR A 165 -1.46 -1.02 1.83
C THR A 165 -2.70 -1.87 2.05
N ILE A 166 -3.88 -1.39 1.63
CA ILE A 166 -5.14 -2.16 1.69
C ILE A 166 -5.15 -3.27 0.63
N GLY A 167 -4.78 -2.90 -0.61
CA GLY A 167 -4.53 -3.84 -1.70
C GLY A 167 -5.62 -4.88 -1.99
N PHE A 168 -6.88 -4.46 -2.20
CA PHE A 168 -7.97 -5.40 -2.50
C PHE A 168 -7.73 -6.32 -3.71
N GLY A 169 -6.95 -5.86 -4.70
CA GLY A 169 -6.63 -6.65 -5.89
C GLY A 169 -7.71 -6.66 -6.97
N ASP A 170 -8.75 -5.82 -6.81
CA ASP A 170 -9.78 -5.54 -7.82
C ASP A 170 -9.21 -4.76 -9.02
N TYR A 171 -8.27 -3.85 -8.76
CA TYR A 171 -7.43 -3.18 -9.75
C TYR A 171 -5.95 -3.50 -9.46
N VAL A 172 -5.24 -4.00 -10.47
CA VAL A 172 -3.82 -4.34 -10.36
C VAL A 172 -3.11 -3.97 -11.65
N ALA A 173 -2.13 -3.07 -11.55
CA ALA A 173 -1.28 -2.69 -12.67
C ALA A 173 -0.40 -3.87 -13.15
N LEU A 174 0.08 -3.78 -14.39
CA LEU A 174 0.98 -4.75 -15.04
C LEU A 174 0.33 -6.10 -15.38
N GLN A 175 -1.01 -6.20 -15.30
CA GLN A 175 -1.74 -7.44 -15.57
C GLN A 175 -2.34 -7.53 -16.99
N LYS A 176 -2.40 -6.43 -17.73
CA LYS A 176 -2.86 -6.39 -19.13
C LYS A 176 -1.71 -6.61 -20.11
N ASP A 177 -2.03 -7.18 -21.28
CA ASP A 177 -1.14 -7.30 -22.45
C ASP A 177 0.26 -7.88 -22.18
N GLN A 178 0.35 -8.73 -21.16
CA GLN A 178 1.62 -9.31 -20.69
C GLN A 178 2.69 -8.24 -20.36
N ALA A 179 2.26 -7.07 -19.86
CA ALA A 179 3.11 -5.92 -19.59
C ALA A 179 4.36 -6.26 -18.74
N LEU A 180 4.24 -7.21 -17.81
CA LEU A 180 5.38 -7.73 -17.01
C LEU A 180 6.56 -8.25 -17.86
N GLN A 181 6.32 -8.71 -19.09
CA GLN A 181 7.35 -9.23 -20.00
C GLN A 181 7.65 -8.28 -21.15
N THR A 182 6.64 -7.55 -21.64
CA THR A 182 6.72 -6.77 -22.88
C THR A 182 7.06 -5.30 -22.66
N GLN A 183 6.79 -4.74 -21.46
CA GLN A 183 6.90 -3.31 -21.18
C GLN A 183 7.79 -3.02 -19.95
N PRO A 184 9.12 -3.23 -20.03
CA PRO A 184 10.01 -3.06 -18.90
C PRO A 184 10.06 -1.63 -18.33
N GLN A 185 9.85 -0.61 -19.18
CA GLN A 185 9.79 0.79 -18.75
C GLN A 185 8.59 1.05 -17.84
N TYR A 186 7.42 0.51 -18.19
CA TYR A 186 6.21 0.63 -17.38
C TYR A 186 6.34 -0.14 -16.06
N VAL A 187 6.91 -1.35 -16.11
CA VAL A 187 7.24 -2.15 -14.91
C VAL A 187 8.13 -1.37 -13.94
N ALA A 188 9.23 -0.79 -14.45
CA ALA A 188 10.14 0.02 -13.64
C ALA A 188 9.44 1.24 -13.04
N PHE A 189 8.63 1.95 -13.84
CA PHE A 189 7.81 3.07 -13.36
C PHE A 189 6.88 2.65 -12.23
N SER A 190 6.15 1.54 -12.37
CA SER A 190 5.23 1.06 -11.34
C SER A 190 5.94 0.73 -10.03
N PHE A 191 7.11 0.07 -10.09
CA PHE A 191 7.88 -0.24 -8.87
C PHE A 191 8.41 1.02 -8.19
N VAL A 192 8.96 1.96 -8.96
CA VAL A 192 9.44 3.24 -8.43
C VAL A 192 8.27 4.01 -7.81
N TYR A 193 7.12 4.07 -8.50
CA TYR A 193 5.93 4.76 -8.00
C TYR A 193 5.44 4.16 -6.67
N ILE A 194 5.32 2.82 -6.57
CA ILE A 194 4.89 2.17 -5.32
C ILE A 194 5.85 2.49 -4.17
N LEU A 195 7.16 2.33 -4.38
CA LEU A 195 8.17 2.56 -3.34
C LEU A 195 8.23 4.02 -2.90
N THR A 196 8.26 4.96 -3.85
CA THR A 196 8.28 6.40 -3.55
C THR A 196 6.98 6.88 -2.94
N GLY A 197 5.83 6.42 -3.44
CA GLY A 197 4.52 6.76 -2.91
C GLY A 197 4.33 6.26 -1.48
N LEU A 198 4.73 5.02 -1.18
CA LEU A 198 4.72 4.50 0.20
C LEU A 198 5.64 5.31 1.12
N THR A 199 6.76 5.79 0.60
CA THR A 199 7.65 6.67 1.37
C THR A 199 7.00 8.01 1.67
N VAL A 200 6.25 8.61 0.74
CA VAL A 200 5.50 9.86 0.96
C VAL A 200 4.40 9.67 2.01
N ILE A 201 3.59 8.62 1.88
CA ILE A 201 2.56 8.29 2.88
C ILE A 201 3.21 8.00 4.24
N GLY A 202 4.29 7.22 4.26
CA GLY A 202 5.06 6.91 5.46
C GLY A 202 5.65 8.17 6.13
N ALA A 203 6.16 9.13 5.36
CA ALA A 203 6.64 10.41 5.88
C ALA A 203 5.52 11.23 6.53
N PHE A 204 4.33 11.24 5.93
CA PHE A 204 3.16 11.91 6.49
C PHE A 204 2.67 11.23 7.78
N LEU A 205 2.60 9.89 7.79
CA LEU A 205 2.26 9.12 8.98
C LEU A 205 3.28 9.30 10.10
N ASN A 206 4.58 9.34 9.78
CA ASN A 206 5.63 9.62 10.77
C ASN A 206 5.42 11.01 11.41
N LEU A 207 5.13 12.03 10.59
CA LEU A 207 4.89 13.39 11.09
C LEU A 207 3.68 13.49 12.02
N VAL A 208 2.57 12.79 11.70
CA VAL A 208 1.29 12.93 12.40
C VAL A 208 1.14 11.90 13.52
N VAL A 209 1.32 10.61 13.22
CA VAL A 209 0.95 9.48 14.09
C VAL A 209 2.04 9.18 15.11
N LEU A 210 3.32 9.22 14.72
CA LEU A 210 4.40 8.86 15.64
C LEU A 210 4.40 9.76 16.89
N ARG A 211 4.08 11.04 16.72
CA ARG A 211 3.99 12.01 17.81
C ARG A 211 2.89 11.66 18.82
N PHE A 212 1.75 11.13 18.37
CA PHE A 212 0.68 10.68 19.28
C PHE A 212 1.10 9.41 20.04
N MET A 213 1.79 8.49 19.37
CA MET A 213 2.26 7.24 20.00
C MET A 213 3.30 7.52 21.10
N THR A 214 4.19 8.49 20.89
CA THR A 214 5.20 8.87 21.88
C THR A 214 4.64 9.69 23.03
N MET A 215 3.57 10.46 22.80
CA MET A 215 2.92 11.30 23.82
C MET A 215 2.41 10.46 25.00
N ASN A 216 1.79 9.30 24.73
CA ASN A 216 1.32 8.38 25.78
C ASN A 216 2.46 7.84 26.67
N ALA A 217 3.64 7.60 26.08
CA ALA A 217 4.81 7.11 26.84
C ALA A 217 5.52 8.23 27.64
N GLU A 218 5.38 9.49 27.23
CA GLU A 218 5.86 10.64 27.99
C GLU A 218 4.95 10.96 29.19
N ASP A 219 3.64 10.76 29.03
CA ASP A 219 2.66 10.90 30.12
C ASP A 219 2.87 9.85 31.23
N GLU A 220 3.19 8.60 30.88
CA GLU A 220 3.58 7.56 31.86
C GLU A 220 4.86 7.93 32.64
N LYS A 221 5.80 8.63 32.02
CA LYS A 221 7.03 9.11 32.71
C LYS A 221 6.75 10.28 33.65
N HIS A 222 5.76 11.12 33.35
CA HIS A 222 5.36 12.25 34.21
C HIS A 222 4.50 11.83 35.41
N HIS A 223 3.84 10.67 35.34
CA HIS A 223 3.13 10.06 36.47
C HIS A 223 3.88 8.83 36.98
N PRO A 224 4.92 8.97 37.82
CA PRO A 224 5.45 7.82 38.53
C PRO A 224 4.31 7.15 39.31
N PRO A 225 4.20 5.81 39.31
CA PRO A 225 3.14 5.12 40.03
C PRO A 225 3.16 5.55 41.50
N LEU A 226 2.07 6.19 41.94
CA LEU A 226 1.84 6.68 43.32
C LEU A 226 1.82 5.56 44.38
N LEU A 227 2.29 4.35 44.07
CA LEU A 227 2.25 3.15 44.91
C LEU A 227 3.46 2.99 45.85
N LEU A 228 4.33 3.99 46.00
CA LEU A 228 5.49 3.93 46.92
C LEU A 228 5.46 4.98 48.06
N ARG A 229 4.30 5.60 48.37
CA ARG A 229 4.21 6.59 49.46
C ARG A 229 3.26 6.24 50.61
N SER A 230 2.89 4.96 50.81
CA SER A 230 2.02 4.57 51.93
C SER A 230 2.50 3.40 52.81
N GLU A 231 3.80 3.08 52.85
CA GLU A 231 4.33 2.07 53.80
C GLU A 231 5.51 2.57 54.66
N GLY A 232 5.54 3.86 55.02
CA GLY A 232 6.70 4.49 55.67
C GLY A 232 6.51 5.11 57.06
N THR A 233 5.36 4.98 57.72
CA THR A 233 5.13 5.65 59.02
C THR A 233 4.26 4.82 59.97
N SER A 234 4.86 3.78 60.55
CA SER A 234 4.51 3.27 61.89
C SER A 234 5.65 2.41 62.44
N CYS A 235 6.68 3.06 62.96
CA CYS A 235 7.53 2.52 64.03
C CYS A 235 8.36 3.65 64.64
N SER A 236 7.87 4.24 65.73
CA SER A 236 8.69 4.87 66.76
C SER A 236 7.85 5.19 68.00
N VAL A 237 8.11 4.37 69.03
CA VAL A 237 7.92 4.53 70.49
C VAL A 237 6.49 4.61 71.03
#